data_AF-A0A7S1RGK2-F1
#
_entry.id   AF-A0A7S1RGK2-F1
#
_cell.length_a   1.000
_cell.length_b   1.000
_cell.length_c   1.000
_cell.angle_alpha   90.00
_cell.angle_beta   90.00
_cell.angle_gamma   90.00
#
_symmetry.space_group_name_H-M   'P 1'
#
loop_
_entity.id
_entity.type
_entity.pdbx_description
1 polymer ?
#
loop_
_entity_poly.entity_id
_entity_poly.type
_entity_poly.pdbx_seq_one_letter_code
_entity_poly.pdbx_strand_id
1 'polypeptide(L)'
;QDCIVRRDQIRPVSSEPTLDKMAICREVVRVARSLADWVESQDAVGCITQVRLKAGLLNACADPSDQDQLIVLVGEAKAVELGKKLLLDVHLKHQEEIQRCQERV
;
A
#
# COMPACT_ATOMS: atom_id res chain seq x y z
N GLN A 1 -21.89 -2.70 -35.62
CA GLN A 1 -21.67 -1.38 -36.22
C GLN A 1 -20.21 -1.35 -36.59
N ASP A 2 -19.90 -1.21 -37.88
CA ASP A 2 -18.54 -1.36 -38.38
C ASP A 2 -17.94 0.02 -38.64
N CYS A 3 -16.63 0.19 -38.37
CA CYS A 3 -15.92 1.45 -38.60
C CYS A 3 -14.61 1.22 -39.37
N ILE A 4 -14.24 2.19 -40.21
CA ILE A 4 -12.98 2.19 -40.96
C ILE A 4 -11.93 2.92 -40.13
N VAL A 5 -10.82 2.25 -39.84
CA VAL A 5 -9.69 2.80 -39.05
C VAL A 5 -8.38 2.65 -39.81
N ARG A 6 -7.38 3.44 -39.41
CA ARG A 6 -6.03 3.33 -39.95
C ARG A 6 -5.27 2.17 -39.31
N ARG A 7 -4.29 1.61 -40.02
CA ARG A 7 -3.54 0.42 -39.58
C ARG A 7 -2.78 0.63 -38.27
N ASP A 8 -2.29 1.84 -38.02
CA ASP A 8 -1.61 2.26 -36.79
C ASP A 8 -2.53 2.36 -35.57
N GLN A 9 -3.84 2.34 -35.78
CA GLN A 9 -4.85 2.36 -34.71
C GLN A 9 -5.27 0.95 -34.28
N ILE A 10 -4.75 -0.09 -34.93
CA ILE A 10 -5.05 -1.48 -34.62
C ILE A 10 -3.79 -2.13 -34.06
N ARG A 11 -3.90 -2.74 -32.88
CA ARG A 11 -2.85 -3.62 -32.34
C ARG A 11 -3.20 -5.09 -32.59
N PRO A 12 -2.21 -5.99 -32.67
CA PRO A 12 -2.46 -7.42 -32.61
C PRO A 12 -3.23 -7.80 -31.35
N VAL A 13 -4.03 -8.86 -31.44
CA VAL A 13 -4.73 -9.42 -30.27
C VAL A 13 -3.70 -9.78 -29.21
N SER A 14 -3.97 -9.38 -27.96
CA SER A 14 -3.12 -9.73 -26.82
C SER A 14 -3.17 -11.24 -26.60
N SER A 15 -2.02 -11.90 -26.63
CA SER A 15 -1.88 -13.31 -26.25
C SER A 15 -1.52 -13.49 -24.78
N GLU A 16 -1.30 -12.40 -24.04
CA GLU A 16 -1.06 -12.47 -22.61
C GLU A 16 -2.27 -13.10 -21.92
N PRO A 17 -2.06 -14.09 -21.03
CA PRO A 17 -3.14 -14.62 -20.23
C PRO A 17 -3.76 -13.47 -19.45
N THR A 18 -5.08 -13.51 -19.26
CA THR A 18 -5.71 -12.65 -18.25
C THR A 18 -4.97 -12.85 -16.94
N LEU A 19 -4.86 -11.79 -16.13
CA LEU A 19 -4.50 -11.95 -14.72
C LEU A 19 -5.43 -13.03 -14.17
N ASP A 20 -4.89 -14.25 -14.06
CA ASP A 20 -5.59 -15.38 -13.48
C ASP A 20 -5.98 -14.97 -12.05
N LYS A 21 -6.94 -15.65 -11.45
CA LYS A 21 -7.62 -15.30 -10.18
C LYS A 21 -6.67 -15.27 -8.97
N MET A 22 -5.59 -14.49 -9.02
CA MET A 22 -4.87 -14.02 -7.86
C MET A 22 -5.94 -13.39 -6.99
N ALA A 23 -6.19 -13.99 -5.85
CA ALA A 23 -7.07 -13.43 -4.84
C ALA A 23 -6.36 -12.16 -4.35
N ILE A 24 -6.55 -11.07 -5.09
CA ILE A 24 -6.10 -9.75 -4.71
C ILE A 24 -6.94 -9.40 -3.49
N CYS A 25 -6.27 -9.33 -2.36
CA CYS A 25 -6.85 -8.94 -1.09
C CYS A 25 -6.54 -7.46 -0.87
N ARG A 26 -7.49 -6.79 -0.22
CA ARG A 26 -7.32 -5.46 0.33
C ARG A 26 -7.45 -5.56 1.85
N GLU A 27 -6.43 -5.11 2.56
CA GLU A 27 -6.41 -5.05 4.02
C GLU A 27 -6.20 -3.60 4.45
N VAL A 28 -6.80 -3.26 5.58
CA VAL A 28 -6.70 -1.93 6.19
C VAL A 28 -6.06 -2.08 7.56
N VAL A 29 -4.98 -1.36 7.78
CA VAL A 29 -4.30 -1.27 9.08
C VAL A 29 -4.64 0.08 9.69
N ARG A 30 -5.32 0.06 10.84
CA ARG A 30 -5.55 1.26 11.64
C ARG A 30 -4.26 1.71 12.29
N VAL A 31 -3.96 2.99 12.18
CA VAL A 31 -2.83 3.62 12.85
C VAL A 31 -3.31 4.29 14.14
N ALA A 32 -2.52 4.18 15.20
CA ALA A 32 -2.81 4.86 16.45
C ALA A 32 -2.86 6.37 16.26
N ARG A 33 -3.78 7.05 16.95
CA ARG A 33 -3.96 8.51 16.81
C ARG A 33 -2.69 9.32 17.11
N SER A 34 -1.82 8.83 17.99
CA SER A 34 -0.52 9.46 18.27
C SER A 34 0.37 9.56 17.03
N LEU A 35 0.24 8.64 16.08
CA LEU A 35 1.03 8.58 14.86
C LEU A 35 0.35 9.29 13.67
N ALA A 36 -0.74 10.02 13.87
CA ALA A 36 -1.49 10.69 12.80
C ALA A 36 -0.57 11.62 11.97
N ASP A 37 0.14 12.53 12.64
CA ASP A 37 1.07 13.47 11.99
C ASP A 37 2.21 12.74 11.26
N TRP A 38 2.62 11.58 11.79
CA TRP A 38 3.65 10.78 11.14
C TRP A 38 3.14 10.17 9.83
N VAL A 39 1.91 9.64 9.79
CA VAL A 39 1.34 9.01 8.58
C VAL A 39 1.31 9.97 7.39
N GLU A 40 1.12 11.26 7.65
CA GLU A 40 1.10 12.33 6.64
C GLU A 40 2.50 12.82 6.23
N SER A 41 3.54 12.40 6.96
CA SER A 41 4.93 12.81 6.70
C SER A 41 5.54 12.10 5.49
N GLN A 42 6.58 12.72 4.91
CA GLN A 42 7.38 12.07 3.86
C GLN A 42 8.09 10.81 4.36
N ASP A 43 8.41 10.74 5.66
CA ASP A 43 9.05 9.58 6.26
C ASP A 43 8.12 8.35 6.26
N ALA A 44 6.83 8.55 6.57
CA ALA A 44 5.82 7.50 6.44
C ALA A 44 5.67 7.03 4.98
N VAL A 45 5.66 7.96 4.02
CA VAL A 45 5.62 7.59 2.59
C VAL A 45 6.80 6.69 2.22
N GLY A 46 8.00 7.02 2.69
CA GLY A 46 9.20 6.20 2.51
C GLY A 46 9.07 4.81 3.14
N CYS A 47 8.60 4.75 4.40
CA CYS A 47 8.39 3.49 5.12
C CYS A 47 7.34 2.61 4.44
N ILE A 48 6.18 3.16 4.10
CA ILE A 48 5.09 2.44 3.42
C ILE A 48 5.57 1.94 2.04
N THR A 49 6.35 2.73 1.31
CA THR A 49 6.98 2.30 0.06
C THR A 49 7.93 1.13 0.27
N GLN A 50 8.74 1.15 1.34
CA GLN A 50 9.64 0.05 1.66
C GLN A 50 8.87 -1.23 2.02
N VAL A 51 7.78 -1.12 2.79
CA VAL A 51 6.87 -2.24 3.09
C VAL A 51 6.29 -2.80 1.80
N ARG A 52 5.81 -1.95 0.88
CA ARG A 52 5.29 -2.36 -0.43
C ARG A 52 6.29 -3.23 -1.18
N LEU A 53 7.53 -2.74 -1.30
CA LEU A 53 8.58 -3.41 -2.06
C LEU A 53 9.02 -4.72 -1.39
N LYS A 54 9.23 -4.73 -0.07
CA LYS A 54 9.68 -5.91 0.67
C LYS A 54 8.64 -7.01 0.74
N ALA A 55 7.37 -6.65 0.88
CA ALA A 55 6.28 -7.61 0.96
C ALA A 55 5.79 -8.08 -0.41
N GLY A 56 6.21 -7.44 -1.51
CA GLY A 56 5.72 -7.75 -2.85
C GLY A 56 4.26 -7.34 -3.05
N LEU A 57 3.83 -6.25 -2.42
CA LEU A 57 2.47 -5.73 -2.56
C LEU A 57 2.28 -5.05 -3.92
N LEU A 58 1.08 -5.17 -4.47
CA LEU A 58 0.66 -4.40 -5.64
C LEU A 58 0.58 -2.92 -5.28
N ASN A 59 0.06 -2.60 -4.09
CA ASN A 59 0.04 -1.24 -3.58
C ASN A 59 0.09 -1.19 -2.05
N ALA A 60 0.65 -0.11 -1.52
CA ALA A 60 0.53 0.27 -0.11
C ALA A 60 0.51 1.80 -0.02
N CYS A 61 -0.46 2.37 0.69
CA CYS A 61 -0.59 3.82 0.84
C CYS A 61 -1.34 4.19 2.13
N ALA A 62 -1.09 5.39 2.63
CA ALA A 62 -1.99 6.02 3.60
C ALA A 62 -3.34 6.34 2.92
N ASP A 63 -4.43 6.18 3.64
CA ASP A 63 -5.75 6.63 3.21
C ASP A 63 -5.84 8.15 3.43
N PRO A 64 -6.11 8.95 2.38
CA PRO A 64 -6.24 10.40 2.51
C PRO A 64 -7.55 10.83 3.20
N SER A 65 -8.44 9.90 3.55
CA SER A 65 -9.69 10.20 4.24
C SER A 65 -9.45 10.52 5.72
N ASP A 66 -9.71 11.78 6.09
CA ASP A 66 -9.51 12.43 7.40
C ASP A 66 -10.09 11.73 8.65
N GLN A 67 -10.95 10.71 8.49
CA GLN A 67 -11.74 10.19 9.61
C GLN A 67 -11.05 9.09 10.40
N ASP A 68 -10.18 8.31 9.77
CA ASP A 68 -9.40 7.27 10.41
C ASP A 68 -8.03 7.27 9.70
N GLN A 69 -6.94 7.52 10.42
CA GLN A 69 -5.60 7.42 9.86
C GLN A 69 -5.32 5.93 9.56
N LEU A 70 -5.47 5.56 8.29
CA LEU A 70 -5.45 4.17 7.82
C LEU A 70 -4.30 3.97 6.84
N ILE A 71 -3.72 2.77 6.84
CA ILE A 71 -2.80 2.32 5.79
C ILE A 71 -3.47 1.16 5.06
N VAL A 72 -3.63 1.31 3.75
CA VAL A 72 -4.25 0.34 2.86
C VAL A 72 -3.17 -0.50 2.21
N LEU A 73 -3.28 -1.83 2.31
CA LEU A 73 -2.39 -2.80 1.69
C LEU A 73 -3.17 -3.58 0.62
N VAL A 74 -2.62 -3.70 -0.58
CA VAL A 74 -3.25 -4.41 -1.70
C VAL A 74 -2.24 -5.37 -2.32
N GLY A 75 -2.63 -6.63 -2.48
CA GLY A 75 -1.77 -7.66 -3.08
C GLY A 75 -2.33 -9.06 -2.87
N GLU A 76 -1.52 -10.07 -3.14
CA GLU A 76 -1.86 -11.45 -2.77
C GLU A 76 -1.99 -11.60 -1.24
N ALA A 77 -2.81 -12.53 -0.77
CA ALA A 77 -3.01 -12.79 0.66
C ALA A 77 -1.68 -12.96 1.44
N LYS A 78 -0.69 -13.67 0.88
CA LYS A 78 0.63 -13.85 1.53
C LYS A 78 1.42 -12.53 1.63
N ALA A 79 1.38 -11.73 0.57
CA ALA A 79 2.03 -10.42 0.52
C ALA A 79 1.38 -9.44 1.50
N VAL A 80 0.04 -9.44 1.57
CA VAL A 80 -0.74 -8.63 2.52
C VAL A 80 -0.42 -8.99 3.96
N GLU A 81 -0.38 -10.29 4.30
CA GLU A 81 -0.03 -10.75 5.64
C GLU A 81 1.40 -10.37 6.04
N LEU A 82 2.37 -10.52 5.12
CA LEU A 82 3.74 -10.09 5.37
C LEU A 82 3.85 -8.57 5.52
N GLY A 83 3.17 -7.81 4.65
CA GLY A 83 3.14 -6.34 4.73
C GLY A 83 2.57 -5.85 6.04
N LYS A 84 1.50 -6.47 6.53
CA LYS A 84 0.88 -6.18 7.83
C LYS A 84 1.85 -6.42 8.99
N LYS A 85 2.57 -7.55 8.99
CA LYS A 85 3.61 -7.85 10.00
C LYS A 85 4.75 -6.84 9.98
N LEU A 86 5.30 -6.54 8.80
CA LEU A 86 6.36 -5.53 8.67
C LEU A 86 5.90 -4.17 9.18
N LEU A 87 4.67 -3.78 8.87
CA LEU A 87 4.12 -2.50 9.28
C LEU A 87 3.92 -2.44 10.81
N LEU A 88 3.29 -3.44 11.42
CA LEU A 88 2.98 -3.46 12.85
C LEU A 88 4.22 -3.71 13.72
N ASP A 89 4.97 -4.76 13.41
CA ASP A 89 6.03 -5.27 14.31
C ASP A 89 7.34 -4.49 14.17
N VAL A 90 7.55 -3.84 13.02
CA VAL A 90 8.74 -3.04 12.76
C VAL A 90 8.37 -1.57 12.73
N HIS A 91 7.64 -1.09 11.72
CA HIS A 91 7.58 0.35 11.50
C HIS A 91 6.76 1.10 12.56
N LEU A 92 5.54 0.66 12.86
CA LEU A 92 4.65 1.35 13.80
C LEU A 92 5.16 1.25 15.25
N LYS A 93 5.63 0.07 15.67
CA LYS A 93 6.20 -0.12 17.01
C LYS A 93 7.38 0.82 17.28
N HIS A 94 8.37 0.86 16.38
CA HIS A 94 9.52 1.74 16.55
C HIS A 94 9.11 3.22 16.49
N GLN A 95 8.13 3.57 15.65
CA GLN A 95 7.67 4.95 15.56
C GLN A 95 6.99 5.44 16.85
N GLU A 96 6.19 4.59 17.51
CA GLU A 96 5.62 4.91 18.82
C GLU A 96 6.72 5.14 19.88
N GLU A 97 7.77 4.32 19.87
CA GLU A 97 8.91 4.47 20.79
C GLU A 97 9.66 5.80 20.55
N ILE A 98 9.83 6.20 19.29
CA ILE A 98 10.47 7.47 18.92
C ILE A 98 9.63 8.66 19.39
N GLN A 99 8.32 8.67 19.09
CA GLN A 99 7.44 9.77 19.51
C GLN A 99 7.42 9.93 21.04
N ARG A 100 7.30 8.82 21.79
CA ARG A 100 7.35 8.86 23.26
C ARG A 100 8.67 9.42 23.79
N CYS A 101 9.79 9.19 23.11
CA CYS A 101 11.08 9.77 23.51
C CYS A 101 11.13 11.28 23.24
N GLN A 102 10.55 11.73 22.13
CA GLN A 102 10.53 13.14 21.75
C GLN A 102 9.60 13.98 22.64
N GLU A 103 8.49 13.41 23.12
CA GLU A 103 7.56 14.08 24.06
C GLU A 103 8.12 14.26 25.48
N ARG A 104 9.22 13.58 25.83
CA ARG A 104 9.83 13.62 27.17
C ARG A 104 10.97 14.64 27.30
N VAL A 105 11.29 15.37 26.23
CA VAL A 105 12.30 16.43 26.17
C VAL A 105 11.62 17.78 26.17
#